data_AF-A0A962IXK2-F1
#
_entry.id   AF-A0A962IXK2-F1
#
_cell.length_a   1.000
_cell.length_b   1.000
_cell.length_c   1.000
_cell.angle_alpha   90.00
_cell.angle_beta   90.00
_cell.angle_gamma   90.00
#
_symmetry.space_group_name_H-M   'P 1'
#
loop_
_entity.id
_entity.type
_entity.pdbx_description
1 polymer ?
#
loop_
_entity_poly.entity_id
_entity_poly.type
_entity_poly.pdbx_seq_one_letter_code
_entity_poly.pdbx_strand_id
1 'polypeptide(L)'
;MCHQTVSLIARHLESHGIPTLILGSALDIMTAGKPPRARFLNYPLGFEAGKPFDEVNQYQVVKTALEGFSASQPGIEIMDFEWPEGWQMIRDRENDTAGQDFRSPRDETPRYQCEEDRLLAEAAQS
;
A
#
# COMPACT_ATOMS: atom_id res chain seq x y z
N MET A 1 -4.43 1.30 -0.08
CA MET A 1 -4.77 2.19 1.06
C MET A 1 -3.59 3.14 1.31
N CYS A 2 -3.81 4.35 1.83
CA CYS A 2 -2.71 5.26 2.13
C CYS A 2 -1.96 4.87 3.42
N HIS A 3 -0.66 5.15 3.48
CA HIS A 3 0.21 4.81 4.62
C HIS A 3 -0.27 5.40 5.95
N GLN A 4 -0.88 6.59 5.93
CA GLN A 4 -1.44 7.23 7.12
C GLN A 4 -2.61 6.42 7.70
N THR A 5 -3.59 6.05 6.88
CA THR A 5 -4.74 5.23 7.32
C THR A 5 -4.30 3.87 7.83
N VAL A 6 -3.37 3.21 7.13
CA VAL A 6 -2.84 1.91 7.56
C VAL A 6 -2.14 2.03 8.92
N SER A 7 -1.38 3.09 9.15
CA SER A 7 -0.71 3.32 10.45
C SER A 7 -1.71 3.54 11.60
N LEU A 8 -2.83 4.25 11.35
CA LEU A 8 -3.91 4.44 12.32
C LEU A 8 -4.61 3.13 12.66
N ILE A 9 -4.96 2.35 11.64
CA ILE A 9 -5.60 1.02 11.80
C ILE A 9 -4.67 0.09 12.57
N ALA A 10 -3.38 0.04 12.21
CA ALA A 10 -2.39 -0.80 12.87
C ALA A 10 -2.30 -0.50 14.36
N ARG A 11 -2.24 0.78 14.76
CA ARG A 11 -2.27 1.15 16.19
C ARG A 11 -3.56 0.72 16.89
N HIS A 12 -4.71 0.90 16.23
CA HIS A 12 -5.98 0.47 16.80
C HIS A 12 -6.00 -1.05 17.04
N LEU A 13 -5.57 -1.84 16.07
CA LEU A 13 -5.48 -3.30 16.19
C LEU A 13 -4.51 -3.74 17.30
N GLU A 14 -3.32 -3.13 17.37
CA GLU A 14 -2.33 -3.42 18.42
C GLU A 14 -2.84 -3.06 19.82
N SER A 15 -3.61 -1.97 19.97
CA SER A 15 -4.24 -1.62 21.24
C SER A 15 -5.27 -2.65 21.72
N HIS A 16 -5.73 -3.54 20.82
CA HIS A 16 -6.61 -4.67 21.11
C HIS A 16 -5.87 -6.02 21.15
N GLY A 17 -4.53 -6.01 21.18
CA GLY A 17 -3.71 -7.22 21.27
C GLY A 17 -3.57 -7.98 19.96
N ILE A 18 -3.91 -7.36 18.82
CA ILE A 18 -3.72 -7.97 17.49
C ILE A 18 -2.39 -7.46 16.91
N PRO A 19 -1.37 -8.32 16.75
CA PRO A 19 -0.09 -7.90 16.20
C PRO A 19 -0.22 -7.57 14.71
N THR A 20 0.42 -6.47 14.32
CA THR A 20 0.43 -5.92 12.97
C THR A 20 1.85 -5.61 12.51
N LEU A 21 2.05 -5.65 11.20
CA LEU A 21 3.29 -5.22 10.56
C LEU A 21 2.93 -4.55 9.23
N ILE A 22 3.51 -3.38 8.98
CA ILE A 22 3.37 -2.69 7.71
C ILE A 22 4.63 -2.94 6.88
N LEU A 23 4.50 -3.63 5.75
CA LEU A 23 5.51 -3.61 4.70
C LEU A 23 5.13 -2.48 3.74
N GLY A 24 5.98 -1.47 3.62
CA GLY A 24 5.61 -0.24 2.92
C GLY A 24 6.78 0.51 2.29
N SER A 25 6.43 1.45 1.44
CA SER A 25 7.31 2.45 0.84
C SER A 25 7.01 3.84 1.45
N ALA A 26 7.51 4.93 0.85
CA ALA A 26 7.26 6.31 1.31
C ALA A 26 7.60 6.55 2.80
N LEU A 27 8.89 6.49 3.13
CA LEU A 27 9.42 6.57 4.50
C LEU A 27 8.95 7.82 5.26
N ASP A 28 8.86 8.97 4.59
CA ASP A 28 8.39 10.24 5.15
C ASP A 28 6.93 10.14 5.61
N ILE A 29 6.05 9.57 4.78
CA ILE A 29 4.63 9.40 5.10
C ILE A 29 4.45 8.38 6.22
N MET A 30 5.20 7.26 6.20
CA MET A 30 5.17 6.29 7.30
C MET A 30 5.67 6.90 8.61
N THR A 31 6.74 7.71 8.56
CA THR A 31 7.28 8.40 9.73
C THR A 31 6.23 9.33 10.35
N ALA A 32 5.54 10.11 9.52
CA ALA A 32 4.42 10.93 9.97
C ALA A 32 3.25 10.08 10.52
N GLY A 33 3.02 8.92 9.89
CA GLY A 33 2.00 7.95 10.28
C GLY A 33 2.25 7.30 11.63
N LYS A 34 3.51 7.18 12.11
CA LYS A 34 3.91 6.54 13.37
C LYS A 34 3.34 5.12 13.56
N PRO A 35 3.64 4.18 12.65
CA PRO A 35 3.15 2.82 12.76
C PRO A 35 3.74 2.11 14.00
N PRO A 36 3.02 1.15 14.57
CA PRO A 36 3.51 0.38 15.71
C PRO A 36 4.69 -0.51 15.32
N ARG A 37 4.70 -1.03 14.09
CA ARG A 37 5.80 -1.82 13.51
C ARG A 37 5.73 -1.69 11.98
N ALA A 38 6.83 -1.28 11.36
CA ALA A 38 6.93 -1.21 9.90
C ALA A 38 8.31 -1.61 9.39
N ARG A 39 8.32 -2.16 8.18
CA ARG A 39 9.50 -2.50 7.39
C ARG A 39 9.45 -1.66 6.12
N PHE A 40 10.45 -0.79 5.96
CA PHE A 40 10.58 0.06 4.80
C PHE A 40 11.34 -0.66 3.70
N LEU A 41 10.71 -0.77 2.52
CA LEU A 41 11.34 -1.24 1.29
C LEU A 41 11.59 -0.05 0.37
N ASN A 42 12.85 0.14 -0.05
CA ASN A 42 13.25 1.25 -0.92
C ASN A 42 12.95 1.00 -2.41
N TYR A 43 11.75 0.50 -2.69
CA TYR A 43 11.25 0.24 -4.04
C TYR A 43 10.20 1.30 -4.41
N PRO A 44 9.95 1.53 -5.71
CA PRO A 44 8.89 2.45 -6.12
C PRO A 44 7.52 2.00 -5.60
N LEU A 45 6.63 2.98 -5.39
CA LEU A 45 5.26 2.73 -4.92
C LEU A 45 4.55 1.72 -5.83
N GLY A 46 3.93 0.69 -5.23
CA GLY A 46 3.26 -0.40 -5.93
C GLY A 46 4.09 -1.68 -6.10
N PHE A 47 5.34 -1.69 -5.60
CA PHE A 47 6.24 -2.85 -5.63
C PHE A 47 6.69 -3.27 -4.23
N GLU A 48 5.87 -3.02 -3.21
CA GLU A 48 6.18 -3.31 -1.80
C GLU A 48 6.38 -4.81 -1.53
N ALA A 49 5.84 -5.69 -2.39
CA ALA A 49 6.01 -7.14 -2.29
C ALA A 49 7.29 -7.67 -2.97
N GLY A 50 8.09 -6.81 -3.60
CA GLY A 50 9.30 -7.17 -4.34
C GLY A 50 9.22 -6.88 -5.84
N LYS A 51 10.28 -7.27 -6.57
CA LYS A 51 10.42 -7.04 -8.01
C LYS A 51 9.36 -7.84 -8.79
N PRO A 52 8.74 -7.28 -9.85
CA PRO A 52 7.80 -8.00 -10.69
C PRO A 52 8.45 -9.25 -11.31
N PHE A 53 7.71 -10.36 -11.32
CA PHE A 53 8.13 -11.63 -11.96
C PHE A 53 9.42 -12.25 -11.42
N ASP A 54 9.93 -11.77 -10.28
CA ASP A 54 11.10 -12.32 -9.59
C ASP A 54 10.64 -12.95 -8.27
N GLU A 55 10.22 -14.21 -8.35
CA GLU A 55 9.70 -14.96 -7.20
C GLU A 55 10.73 -15.07 -6.07
N VAL A 56 12.03 -15.15 -6.41
CA VAL A 56 13.11 -15.25 -5.43
C VAL A 56 13.21 -13.94 -4.65
N ASN A 57 13.23 -12.80 -5.33
CA ASN A 57 13.24 -11.50 -4.66
C ASN A 57 11.98 -11.27 -3.81
N GLN A 58 10.79 -11.55 -4.36
CA GLN A 58 9.53 -11.39 -3.63
C GLN A 58 9.50 -12.22 -2.35
N TYR A 59 9.95 -13.47 -2.43
CA TYR A 59 10.07 -14.33 -1.27
C TYR A 59 11.03 -13.76 -0.22
N GLN A 60 12.22 -13.30 -0.62
CA GLN A 60 13.18 -12.71 0.33
C GLN A 60 12.62 -11.44 0.97
N VAL A 61 12.01 -10.54 0.20
CA VAL A 61 11.42 -9.30 0.71
C VAL A 61 10.36 -9.58 1.76
N VAL A 62 9.40 -10.47 1.47
CA VAL A 62 8.32 -10.81 2.40
C VAL A 62 8.87 -11.53 3.63
N LYS A 63 9.81 -12.47 3.44
CA LYS A 63 10.44 -13.20 4.55
C LYS A 63 11.16 -12.24 5.50
N THR A 64 12.02 -11.36 4.96
CA THR A 64 12.73 -10.35 5.76
C THR A 64 11.76 -9.35 6.39
N ALA A 65 10.64 -9.03 5.74
CA ALA A 65 9.62 -8.19 6.36
C ALA A 65 9.00 -8.85 7.60
N LEU A 66 8.64 -10.13 7.52
CA LEU A 66 8.00 -10.88 8.60
C LEU A 66 8.89 -11.04 9.84
N GLU A 67 10.21 -11.03 9.68
CA GLU A 67 11.15 -11.02 10.82
C GLU A 67 10.93 -9.81 11.76
N GLY A 68 10.31 -8.73 11.26
CA GLY A 68 9.96 -7.53 12.03
C GLY A 68 8.93 -7.74 13.13
N PHE A 69 8.21 -8.87 13.16
CA PHE A 69 7.41 -9.24 14.33
C PHE A 69 8.25 -9.50 15.59
N SER A 70 9.56 -9.74 15.44
CA SER A 70 10.47 -9.90 16.57
C SER A 70 10.86 -8.57 17.23
N ALA A 71 10.52 -7.43 16.62
CA ALA A 71 10.85 -6.11 17.16
C ALA A 71 10.07 -5.83 18.46
N SER A 72 10.79 -5.51 19.52
CA SER A 72 10.23 -5.23 20.84
C SER A 72 9.83 -3.76 21.05
N GLN A 73 10.28 -2.86 20.17
CA GLN A 73 10.02 -1.43 20.25
C GLN A 73 9.29 -0.94 18.98
N PRO A 74 8.38 0.04 19.11
CA PRO A 74 7.75 0.62 17.94
C PRO A 74 8.73 1.33 17.03
N GLY A 75 8.53 1.23 15.72
CA GLY A 75 9.36 1.93 14.76
C GLY A 75 9.28 1.40 13.35
N ILE A 76 10.14 1.99 12.51
CA ILE A 76 10.33 1.65 11.11
C ILE A 76 11.75 1.11 10.97
N GLU A 77 11.90 -0.09 10.44
CA GLU A 77 13.20 -0.67 10.11
C GLU A 77 13.41 -0.64 8.60
N ILE A 78 14.55 -0.12 8.16
CA ILE A 78 14.94 -0.06 6.75
C ILE A 78 15.50 -1.42 6.36
N MET A 79 14.93 -2.05 5.34
CA MET A 79 15.44 -3.31 4.80
C MET A 79 16.50 -3.05 3.74
N ASP A 80 17.52 -3.91 3.70
CA ASP A 80 18.64 -3.82 2.77
C ASP A 80 18.30 -4.42 1.39
N PHE A 81 17.36 -3.77 0.70
CA PHE A 81 17.00 -4.10 -0.67
C PHE A 81 16.99 -2.85 -1.55
N GLU A 82 17.64 -2.96 -2.71
CA GLU A 82 17.64 -1.90 -3.72
C GLU A 82 17.15 -2.42 -5.09
N TRP A 83 16.53 -1.52 -5.83
CA TRP A 83 16.10 -1.77 -7.20
C TRP A 83 16.17 -0.47 -8.05
N PRO A 84 17.39 -0.03 -8.43
CA PRO A 84 17.58 1.19 -9.23
C PRO A 84 16.83 1.16 -10.57
N GLU A 85 16.73 -0.01 -11.20
CA GLU A 85 16.04 -0.20 -12.48
C GLU A 85 14.53 0.05 -12.34
N GLY A 86 13.93 -0.28 -11.18
CA GLY A 86 12.52 0.00 -10.91
C GLY A 86 12.23 1.50 -10.85
N TRP A 87 13.14 2.28 -10.27
CA TRP A 87 13.03 3.73 -10.26
C TRP A 87 13.19 4.33 -11.66
N GLN A 88 14.05 3.75 -12.50
CA GLN A 88 14.15 4.16 -13.91
C GLN A 88 12.87 3.86 -14.68
N MET A 89 12.33 2.65 -14.52
CA MET A 89 11.07 2.24 -15.16
C MET A 89 9.91 3.19 -14.83
N ILE A 90 9.80 3.66 -13.58
CA ILE A 90 8.76 4.61 -13.18
C ILE A 90 8.98 5.98 -13.81
N ARG A 91 10.23 6.48 -13.86
CA ARG A 91 10.55 7.74 -14.55
C ARG A 91 10.20 7.68 -16.02
N ASP A 92 10.54 6.59 -16.70
CA ASP A 92 10.25 6.41 -18.13
C ASP A 92 8.73 6.41 -18.38
N ARG A 93 7.98 5.66 -17.56
CA ARG A 93 6.51 5.66 -17.60
C ARG A 93 5.93 7.05 -17.41
N GLU A 94 6.41 7.79 -16.41
CA GLU A 94 5.92 9.15 -16.10
C GLU A 94 6.24 10.14 -17.21
N ASN A 95 7.39 10.00 -17.87
CA ASN A 95 7.74 10.79 -19.05
C ASN A 95 6.81 10.49 -20.24
N ASP A 96 6.53 9.22 -20.52
CA ASP A 96 5.66 8.79 -21.63
C ASP A 96 4.21 9.22 -21.43
N THR A 97 3.78 9.35 -20.16
CA THR A 97 2.42 9.69 -19.76
C THR A 97 2.24 11.15 -19.34
N ALA A 98 3.29 11.97 -19.45
CA ALA A 98 3.29 13.34 -18.99
C ALA A 98 2.17 14.16 -19.65
N GLY A 99 1.30 14.74 -18.82
CA GLY A 99 0.17 15.58 -19.28
C GLY A 99 -1.01 14.80 -19.85
N GLN A 100 -1.00 13.47 -19.82
CA GLN A 100 -2.12 12.64 -20.26
C GLN A 100 -2.98 12.21 -19.07
N ASP A 101 -4.29 12.45 -19.16
CA ASP A 101 -5.26 11.97 -18.17
C ASP A 101 -5.86 10.64 -18.64
N PHE A 102 -5.33 9.53 -18.11
CA PHE A 102 -5.86 8.19 -18.38
C PHE A 102 -7.04 7.79 -17.50
N ARG A 103 -7.51 8.69 -16.61
CA ARG A 103 -8.67 8.38 -15.78
C ARG A 103 -9.88 8.25 -16.70
N SER A 104 -10.68 7.21 -16.49
CA SER A 104 -11.95 7.07 -17.18
C SER A 104 -12.82 8.31 -16.92
N PRO A 105 -13.63 8.75 -17.91
CA PRO A 105 -14.62 9.79 -17.68
C PRO A 105 -15.47 9.46 -16.47
N ARG A 106 -15.70 10.45 -15.62
CA ARG A 106 -16.65 10.28 -14.51
C ARG A 106 -18.03 10.14 -15.13
N ASP A 107 -18.66 8.99 -14.91
CA ASP A 107 -20.08 8.81 -15.20
C ASP A 107 -20.90 9.06 -13.93
N GLU A 108 -22.11 9.59 -14.09
CA GLU A 108 -23.04 9.82 -12.98
C GLU A 108 -23.90 8.58 -12.68
N THR A 109 -23.64 7.45 -13.35
CA THR A 109 -24.43 6.23 -13.17
C THR A 109 -24.07 5.62 -11.83
N PRO A 110 -25.02 5.53 -10.87
CA PRO A 110 -24.74 4.89 -9.60
C PRO A 110 -24.32 3.42 -9.83
N ARG A 111 -23.25 3.00 -9.16
CA ARG A 111 -22.74 1.63 -9.23
C ARG A 111 -23.21 0.87 -7.98
N TYR A 112 -23.95 -0.20 -8.20
CA TYR A 112 -24.49 -1.04 -7.15
C TYR A 112 -23.73 -2.36 -7.09
N GLN A 113 -23.61 -2.94 -5.89
CA GLN A 113 -22.94 -4.23 -5.73
C GLN A 113 -23.80 -5.37 -6.33
N CYS A 114 -25.12 -5.31 -6.17
CA CYS A 114 -26.08 -6.19 -6.85
C CYS A 114 -27.32 -5.44 -7.37
N GLU A 115 -28.17 -6.15 -8.13
CA GLU A 115 -29.43 -5.59 -8.66
C GLU A 115 -30.43 -5.22 -7.55
N GLU A 116 -30.44 -5.98 -6.48
CA GLU A 116 -31.30 -5.74 -5.32
C GLU A 116 -30.97 -4.37 -4.67
N ASP A 117 -29.68 -4.04 -4.54
CA ASP A 117 -29.25 -2.74 -4.04
C ASP A 117 -29.76 -1.59 -4.93
N ARG A 118 -29.76 -1.78 -6.26
CA ARG A 118 -30.29 -0.79 -7.21
C ARG A 118 -31.78 -0.56 -6.98
N LEU A 119 -32.56 -1.64 -6.93
CA LEU A 119 -34.00 -1.59 -6.74
C LEU A 119 -34.37 -0.90 -5.42
N LEU A 120 -33.65 -1.21 -4.33
CA LEU A 120 -33.86 -0.56 -3.03
C LEU A 120 -33.53 0.93 -3.05
N ALA A 121 -32.42 1.31 -3.70
CA ALA A 121 -32.01 2.71 -3.79
C ALA A 121 -32.94 3.55 -4.67
N GLU A 122 -33.48 2.98 -5.75
CA GLU A 122 -34.46 3.63 -6.63
C GLU A 122 -35.83 3.74 -5.94
N ALA A 123 -36.27 2.70 -5.23
CA ALA A 123 -37.52 2.72 -4.45
C ALA A 123 -37.49 3.72 -3.28
N ALA A 124 -36.32 4.01 -2.72
CA ALA A 124 -36.16 5.01 -1.67
C ALA A 124 -36.19 6.47 -2.18
N GLN A 125 -36.16 6.69 -3.50
CA GLN A 125 -36.18 8.02 -4.14
C GLN A 125 -37.57 8.41 -4.69
N SER A 126 -38.54 7.50 -4.67
CA SER A 126 -39.95 7.71 -5.08
C SER A 126 -40.86 8.01 -3.91
#